data_AF-A0A1I8ABP0-F1
#
_entry.id   AF-A0A1I8ABP0-F1
#
_cell.length_a   1.000
_cell.length_b   1.000
_cell.length_c   1.000
_cell.angle_alpha   90.00
_cell.angle_beta   90.00
_cell.angle_gamma   90.00
#
_symmetry.space_group_name_H-M   'P 1'
#
loop_
_entity.id
_entity.type
_entity.pdbx_description
1 polymer ?
#
loop_
_entity_poly.entity_id
_entity_poly.type
_entity_poly.pdbx_seq_one_letter_code
_entity_poly.pdbx_strand_id
1 'polypeptide(L)'
;MLPAWLGWEAALNNALARGQGELLAEMRERWPFFRTRIDMLEMVLAKADADIARFYDERLVQPQLRPLGAHLRDLLSQACQVVLGLTGQPVLLAHSPDTLEFIRL
;
A
#
# COMPACT_ATOMS: atom_id res chain seq x y z
N MET A 1 -9.00 3.74 4.43
CA MET A 1 -8.72 2.28 4.26
C MET A 1 -7.71 1.72 5.28
N LEU A 2 -7.44 2.42 6.41
CA LEU A 2 -6.37 2.06 7.35
C LEU A 2 -6.34 0.58 7.81
N PRO A 3 -7.47 -0.06 8.18
CA PRO A 3 -7.43 -1.44 8.72
C PRO A 3 -6.99 -2.50 7.72
N ALA A 4 -7.04 -2.20 6.42
CA ALA A 4 -6.80 -3.18 5.37
C ALA A 4 -5.32 -3.26 4.94
N TRP A 5 -4.51 -2.26 5.25
CA TRP A 5 -3.10 -2.19 4.82
C TRP A 5 -2.10 -1.93 5.97
N LEU A 6 -2.54 -1.41 7.12
CA LEU A 6 -1.63 -1.07 8.22
C LEU A 6 -0.85 -2.30 8.71
N GLY A 7 0.48 -2.15 8.80
CA GLY A 7 1.41 -3.19 9.23
C GLY A 7 2.10 -3.93 8.08
N TRP A 8 1.58 -3.82 6.85
CA TRP A 8 2.24 -4.38 5.67
C TRP A 8 3.55 -3.65 5.34
N GLU A 9 3.59 -2.33 5.52
CA GLU A 9 4.80 -1.55 5.33
C GLU A 9 5.92 -2.03 6.26
N ALA A 10 5.62 -2.20 7.55
CA ALA A 10 6.59 -2.68 8.52
C ALA A 10 7.02 -4.12 8.22
N ALA A 11 6.07 -5.02 7.93
CA ALA A 11 6.37 -6.42 7.66
C ALA A 11 7.26 -6.60 6.42
N LEU A 12 6.91 -5.95 5.31
CA LEU A 12 7.65 -6.05 4.05
C LEU A 12 9.00 -5.33 4.14
N ASN A 13 9.07 -4.12 4.73
CA ASN A 13 10.34 -3.43 4.94
C ASN A 13 11.29 -4.24 5.82
N ASN A 14 10.80 -4.87 6.89
CA ASN A 14 11.64 -5.73 7.73
C ASN A 14 12.14 -6.97 6.98
N ALA A 15 11.32 -7.57 6.11
CA ALA A 15 11.76 -8.68 5.28
C ALA A 15 12.84 -8.24 4.26
N LEU A 16 12.67 -7.08 3.63
CA LEU A 16 13.67 -6.49 2.74
C LEU A 16 14.97 -6.16 3.46
N ALA A 17 14.90 -5.57 4.65
CA ALA A 17 16.08 -5.27 5.48
C ALA A 17 16.85 -6.54 5.90
N ARG A 18 16.16 -7.69 6.01
CA ARG A 18 16.77 -9.01 6.23
C ARG A 18 17.33 -9.66 4.96
N GLY A 19 17.29 -8.98 3.82
CA GLY A 19 17.73 -9.51 2.53
C GLY A 19 16.79 -10.54 1.91
N GLN A 20 15.52 -10.61 2.34
CA GLN A 20 14.56 -11.63 1.90
C GLN A 20 13.79 -11.23 0.64
N GLY A 21 14.28 -10.24 -0.13
CA GLY A 21 13.58 -9.73 -1.31
C GLY A 21 13.35 -10.81 -2.39
N GLU A 22 14.37 -11.61 -2.70
CA GLU A 22 14.24 -12.71 -3.67
C GLU A 22 13.24 -13.77 -3.21
N LEU A 23 13.22 -14.10 -1.91
CA LEU A 23 12.24 -15.01 -1.35
C LEU A 23 10.81 -14.48 -1.49
N LEU A 24 10.58 -13.18 -1.25
CA LEU A 24 9.27 -12.58 -1.43
C LEU A 24 8.82 -12.61 -2.90
N ALA A 25 9.75 -12.39 -3.84
CA ALA A 25 9.48 -12.51 -5.27
C ALA A 25 9.13 -13.96 -5.66
N GLU A 26 9.90 -14.93 -5.16
CA GLU A 26 9.62 -16.36 -5.37
C GLU A 26 8.26 -16.77 -4.79
N MET A 27 7.94 -16.30 -3.58
CA MET A 27 6.63 -16.53 -2.97
C MET A 27 5.51 -15.96 -3.84
N ARG A 28 5.69 -14.77 -4.43
CA ARG A 28 4.68 -14.19 -5.32
C ARG A 28 4.48 -14.99 -6.60
N GLU A 29 5.56 -15.52 -7.17
CA GLU A 29 5.48 -16.32 -8.40
C GLU A 29 4.90 -17.71 -8.14
N ARG A 30 5.37 -18.40 -7.11
CA ARG A 30 5.13 -19.83 -6.89
C ARG A 30 4.01 -20.11 -5.90
N TRP A 31 3.58 -19.14 -5.09
CA TRP A 31 2.56 -19.34 -4.06
C TRP A 31 1.30 -18.52 -4.34
N PRO A 32 0.23 -19.15 -4.88
CA PRO A 32 -1.01 -18.46 -5.23
C PRO A 32 -1.65 -17.69 -4.07
N PHE A 33 -1.57 -18.19 -2.84
CA PHE A 33 -2.08 -17.50 -1.66
C PHE A 33 -1.38 -16.16 -1.44
N PHE A 34 -0.04 -16.15 -1.50
CA PHE A 34 0.74 -14.94 -1.31
C PHE A 34 0.48 -13.94 -2.43
N ARG A 35 0.43 -14.41 -3.68
CA ARG A 35 0.05 -13.59 -4.83
C ARG A 35 -1.29 -12.90 -4.63
N THR A 36 -2.36 -13.65 -4.35
CA THR A 36 -3.69 -13.08 -4.12
C THR A 36 -3.72 -12.10 -2.95
N ARG A 37 -2.91 -12.32 -1.91
CA ARG A 37 -2.81 -11.35 -0.80
C ARG A 37 -2.17 -10.04 -1.21
N ILE A 38 -1.09 -10.09 -2.00
CA ILE A 38 -0.45 -8.88 -2.53
C ILE A 38 -1.38 -8.17 -3.52
N ASP A 39 -2.07 -8.90 -4.40
CA ASP A 39 -3.02 -8.30 -5.36
C ASP A 39 -4.18 -7.58 -4.64
N MET A 40 -4.71 -8.18 -3.57
CA MET A 40 -5.74 -7.55 -2.73
C MET A 40 -5.21 -6.28 -2.04
N LEU A 41 -4.00 -6.33 -1.50
CA LEU A 41 -3.34 -5.18 -0.87
C LEU A 41 -3.15 -4.06 -1.89
N GLU A 42 -2.69 -4.39 -3.09
CA GLU A 42 -2.50 -3.46 -4.20
C GLU A 42 -3.80 -2.74 -4.57
N MET A 43 -4.92 -3.46 -4.63
CA MET A 43 -6.25 -2.87 -4.85
C MET A 43 -6.67 -1.90 -3.75
N VAL A 44 -6.43 -2.26 -2.49
CA VAL A 44 -6.75 -1.41 -1.33
C VAL A 44 -5.93 -0.12 -1.36
N LEU A 45 -4.64 -0.23 -1.67
CA LEU A 45 -3.73 0.91 -1.78
C LEU A 45 -4.11 1.82 -2.95
N ALA A 46 -4.50 1.25 -4.09
CA ALA A 46 -4.95 2.03 -5.25
C ALA A 46 -6.21 2.86 -4.97
N LYS A 47 -7.08 2.42 -4.04
CA LYS A 47 -8.29 3.14 -3.62
C LYS A 47 -8.03 4.14 -2.48
N ALA A 48 -6.85 4.11 -1.86
CA ALA A 48 -6.53 4.98 -0.74
C ALA A 48 -6.03 6.33 -1.25
N ASP A 49 -6.78 7.40 -0.97
CA ASP A 49 -6.41 8.75 -1.35
C ASP A 49 -5.88 9.54 -0.13
N ALA A 50 -4.59 9.88 -0.18
CA ALA A 50 -3.91 10.62 0.89
C ALA A 50 -4.30 12.10 0.93
N ASP A 51 -4.66 12.71 -0.20
CA ASP A 51 -5.06 14.11 -0.28
C ASP A 51 -6.47 14.30 0.29
N ILE A 52 -7.40 13.38 -0.01
CA ILE A 52 -8.71 13.33 0.65
C ILE A 52 -8.52 13.12 2.16
N ALA A 53 -7.68 12.16 2.58
CA ALA A 53 -7.42 11.95 4.00
C ALA A 53 -6.85 13.21 4.70
N ARG A 54 -5.94 13.94 4.04
CA ARG A 54 -5.41 15.22 4.54
C ARG A 54 -6.52 16.26 4.69
N PHE A 55 -7.41 16.37 3.71
CA PHE A 55 -8.51 17.33 3.74
C PHE A 55 -9.47 17.08 4.92
N TYR A 56 -9.74 15.82 5.26
CA TYR A 56 -10.53 15.47 6.45
C TYR A 56 -9.80 15.84 7.74
N ASP A 57 -8.50 15.59 7.85
CA ASP A 57 -7.69 16.00 9.01
C ASP A 57 -7.74 17.51 9.23
N GLU A 58 -7.59 18.29 8.16
CA GLU A 58 -7.57 19.76 8.24
C GLU A 58 -8.90 20.33 8.76
N ARG A 59 -10.03 19.70 8.39
CA ARG A 59 -11.38 20.18 8.74
C ARG A 59 -11.94 19.64 10.04
N LEU A 60 -11.64 18.40 10.39
CA LEU A 60 -12.33 17.68 11.47
C LEU A 60 -11.42 17.32 12.65
N VAL A 61 -10.11 17.32 12.46
CA VAL A 61 -9.16 16.85 13.49
C VAL A 61 -8.55 18.04 14.24
N GLN A 62 -8.52 17.91 15.56
CA GLN A 62 -7.89 18.88 16.45
C GLN A 62 -6.39 19.04 16.10
N PRO A 63 -5.82 20.26 16.15
CA PRO A 63 -4.44 20.51 15.73
C PRO A 63 -3.39 19.58 16.34
N GLN A 64 -3.57 19.23 17.62
CA GLN A 64 -2.69 18.32 18.37
C GLN A 64 -2.64 16.88 17.85
N LEU A 65 -3.67 16.42 17.12
CA LEU A 65 -3.74 15.07 16.54
C LEU A 65 -3.33 15.02 15.06
N ARG A 66 -3.16 16.17 14.39
CA ARG A 66 -2.75 16.23 12.98
C ARG A 66 -1.40 15.57 12.68
N PRO A 67 -0.38 15.61 13.58
CA PRO A 67 0.87 14.89 13.36
C PRO A 67 0.68 13.37 13.19
N LEU A 68 -0.28 12.78 13.91
CA LEU A 68 -0.60 11.36 13.77
C LEU A 68 -1.15 11.05 12.38
N GLY A 69 -2.09 11.86 11.88
CA GLY A 69 -2.63 11.68 10.53
C GLY A 69 -1.57 11.86 9.43
N ALA A 70 -0.63 12.80 9.62
CA ALA A 70 0.52 12.95 8.74
C ALA A 70 1.41 11.70 8.73
N HIS A 71 1.71 11.15 9.92
CA HIS A 71 2.49 9.92 10.04
C HIS A 71 1.79 8.72 9.37
N LEU A 72 0.47 8.57 9.53
CA LEU A 72 -0.28 7.49 8.88
C LEU A 72 -0.27 7.61 7.34
N ARG A 73 -0.32 8.83 6.80
CA ARG A 73 -0.17 9.04 5.35
C ARG A 73 1.23 8.72 4.85
N ASP A 74 2.25 8.97 5.65
CA ASP A 74 3.63 8.57 5.33
C ASP A 74 3.75 7.04 5.27
N LEU A 75 3.20 6.33 6.25
CA LEU A 75 3.14 4.85 6.23
C LEU A 75 2.40 4.31 5.00
N LEU A 76 1.32 4.97 4.57
CA LEU A 76 0.61 4.62 3.34
C LEU A 76 1.53 4.76 2.11
N SER A 77 2.28 5.86 2.02
CA SER A 77 3.24 6.07 0.93
C SER A 77 4.32 4.99 0.91
N GLN A 78 4.88 4.65 2.07
CA GLN A 78 5.85 3.57 2.20
C GLN A 78 5.26 2.22 1.78
N ALA A 79 4.03 1.89 2.20
CA ALA A 79 3.34 0.67 1.77
C ALA A 79 3.21 0.58 0.25
N CYS A 80 2.80 1.67 -0.41
CA CYS A 80 2.72 1.74 -1.87
C CYS A 80 4.08 1.47 -2.53
N GLN A 81 5.15 2.12 -2.07
CA GLN A 81 6.48 1.95 -2.66
C GLN A 81 6.99 0.51 -2.53
N VAL A 82 6.80 -0.11 -1.36
CA VAL A 82 7.27 -1.47 -1.12
C VAL A 82 6.48 -2.48 -1.95
N VAL A 83 5.17 -2.30 -2.09
CA VAL A 83 4.34 -3.15 -2.95
C VAL A 83 4.74 -3.02 -4.42
N LEU A 84 4.95 -1.79 -4.93
CA LEU A 84 5.42 -1.56 -6.30
C LEU A 84 6.78 -2.23 -6.55
N GLY A 85 7.72 -2.11 -5.60
CA GLY A 85 9.02 -2.75 -5.66
C GLY A 85 8.91 -4.28 -5.68
N LEU A 86 8.00 -4.86 -4.89
CA LEU A 86 7.77 -6.30 -4.84
C LEU A 86 7.07 -6.83 -6.10
N THR A 87 6.12 -6.07 -6.67
CA THR A 87 5.39 -6.49 -7.86
C THR A 87 6.17 -6.26 -9.15
N GLY A 88 7.19 -5.40 -9.11
CA GLY A 88 7.94 -4.94 -10.28
C GLY A 88 7.11 -4.04 -11.19
N GLN A 89 6.01 -3.47 -10.69
CA GLN A 89 5.07 -2.68 -11.49
C GLN A 89 5.34 -1.19 -11.34
N PRO A 90 5.18 -0.39 -12.41
CA PRO A 90 5.38 1.06 -12.34
C PRO A 90 4.19 1.79 -11.67
N VAL A 91 3.02 1.14 -11.64
CA VAL A 91 1.77 1.68 -11.09
C VAL A 91 1.00 0.55 -10.43
N LEU A 92 0.29 0.85 -9.33
CA LEU A 92 -0.56 -0.12 -8.64
C LEU A 92 -1.66 -0.61 -9.58
N LEU A 93 -1.96 -1.91 -9.56
CA LEU A 93 -2.93 -2.60 -10.40
C LEU A 93 -2.59 -2.59 -11.90
N ALA A 94 -1.32 -2.46 -12.29
CA ALA A 94 -0.94 -2.51 -13.71
C ALA A 94 -1.35 -3.82 -14.40
N HIS A 95 -1.52 -4.90 -13.64
CA HIS A 95 -1.98 -6.20 -14.13
C HIS A 95 -3.50 -6.29 -14.36
N SER A 96 -4.28 -5.27 -14.02
CA SER A 96 -5.74 -5.23 -14.16
C SER A 96 -6.21 -3.83 -14.62
N PRO A 97 -5.96 -3.47 -15.89
CA PRO A 97 -6.19 -2.12 -16.40
C PRO A 97 -7.65 -1.66 -16.30
N ASP A 98 -8.62 -2.54 -16.56
CA ASP A 98 -10.04 -2.22 -16.43
C ASP A 98 -10.40 -1.82 -14.99
N THR A 99 -9.87 -2.54 -14.00
CA THR A 99 -10.11 -2.24 -12.58
C THR A 99 -9.46 -0.92 -12.17
N LEU A 100 -8.27 -0.62 -12.71
CA LEU A 100 -7.60 0.65 -12.48
C LEU A 100 -8.38 1.82 -13.09
N GLU A 101 -8.94 1.65 -14.29
CA GLU A 101 -9.80 2.65 -14.93
C GLU A 101 -11.06 2.93 -14.10
N PHE A 102 -11.74 1.89 -13.62
CA PHE A 102 -12.90 2.04 -12.73
C PHE A 102 -12.59 2.74 -11.39
N ILE A 103 -11.37 2.59 -10.86
CA ILE A 103 -10.98 3.26 -9.61
C ILE A 103 -10.65 4.75 -9.85
N ARG A 104 -10.25 5.11 -11.07
CA ARG A 104 -9.89 6.49 -11.43
C ARG A 104 -11.09 7.34 -11.88
N LEU A 105 -12.14 6.70 -12.40
CA LEU A 105 -13.42 7.33 -12.78
C LEU A 105 -14.24 7.73 -11.53
#